data_AF-A0A512BQ02-F1
#
_entry.id   AF-A0A512BQ02-F1
#
_cell.length_a   1.000
_cell.length_b   1.000
_cell.length_c   1.000
_cell.angle_alpha   90.00
_cell.angle_beta   90.00
_cell.angle_gamma   90.00
#
_symmetry.space_group_name_H-M   'P 1'
#
loop_
_entity.id
_entity.type
_entity.pdbx_description
1 polymer ?
#
loop_
_entity_poly.entity_id
_entity_poly.type
_entity_poly.pdbx_seq_one_letter_code
_entity_poly.pdbx_strand_id
1 'polypeptide(L)'
;MAVDFELALFVTLAVLTGAIGLRFMWISHRPPSLWTVKHSAVDPFVSPSLWIKVYDSSGPFIPMPNHLKTQDEMVAWMTKELPKLTAAPPE
;
A
#
# COMPACT_ATOMS: atom_id res chain seq x y z
N MET A 1 -51.11 -24.51 25.41
CA MET A 1 -50.91 -23.11 25.86
C MET A 1 -49.52 -22.89 26.46
N ALA A 2 -49.08 -23.65 27.49
CA ALA A 2 -47.74 -23.47 28.06
C ALA A 2 -46.59 -23.93 27.12
N VAL A 3 -46.78 -25.07 26.45
CA VAL A 3 -45.80 -25.63 25.50
C VAL A 3 -45.58 -24.74 24.27
N ASP A 4 -46.64 -24.08 23.81
CA ASP A 4 -46.58 -23.15 22.66
C ASP A 4 -45.77 -21.90 23.00
N PHE A 5 -45.86 -21.44 24.26
CA PHE A 5 -45.09 -20.31 24.77
C PHE A 5 -43.61 -20.65 24.92
N GLU A 6 -43.29 -21.83 25.46
CA GLU A 6 -41.89 -22.28 25.54
C GLU A 6 -41.26 -22.45 24.16
N LEU A 7 -41.99 -23.06 23.22
CA LEU A 7 -41.51 -23.22 21.85
C LEU A 7 -41.30 -21.85 21.18
N ALA A 8 -42.22 -20.90 21.35
CA ALA A 8 -42.06 -19.54 20.85
C ALA A 8 -40.85 -18.83 21.48
N LEU A 9 -40.60 -19.04 22.77
CA LEU A 9 -39.44 -18.48 23.47
C LEU A 9 -38.13 -19.08 22.95
N PHE A 10 -38.06 -20.39 22.72
CA PHE A 10 -36.87 -21.02 22.14
C PHE A 10 -36.61 -20.56 20.70
N VAL A 11 -37.65 -20.48 19.88
CA VAL A 11 -37.54 -20.01 18.49
C VAL A 11 -37.06 -18.56 18.44
N THR A 12 -37.62 -17.68 19.28
CA THR A 12 -37.18 -16.27 19.34
C THR A 12 -35.75 -16.13 19.82
N LEU A 13 -35.32 -16.90 20.82
CA LEU A 13 -33.93 -16.93 21.29
C LEU A 13 -32.96 -17.45 20.22
N ALA A 14 -33.34 -18.49 19.48
CA ALA A 14 -32.53 -19.04 18.40
C ALA A 14 -32.36 -18.02 17.26
N VAL A 15 -33.43 -17.35 16.85
CA VAL A 15 -33.40 -16.28 15.83
C VAL A 15 -32.56 -15.09 16.30
N LEU A 16 -32.72 -14.67 17.55
CA LEU A 16 -31.95 -13.58 18.12
C LEU A 16 -30.45 -13.91 18.13
N THR A 17 -30.09 -15.11 18.57
CA THR A 17 -28.69 -15.56 18.64
C THR A 17 -28.09 -15.65 17.22
N GLY A 18 -28.84 -16.19 16.26
CA GLY A 18 -28.43 -16.22 14.85
C GLY A 18 -28.25 -14.83 14.25
N ALA A 19 -29.16 -13.89 14.54
CA ALA A 19 -29.08 -12.52 14.07
C ALA A 19 -27.89 -11.77 14.67
N ILE A 20 -27.61 -11.96 15.97
CA ILE A 20 -26.45 -11.39 16.65
C ILE A 20 -25.15 -11.97 16.07
N GLY A 21 -25.07 -13.28 15.88
CA GLY A 21 -23.92 -13.94 15.27
C GLY A 21 -23.66 -13.46 13.84
N LEU A 22 -24.70 -13.31 13.03
CA LEU A 22 -24.59 -12.77 11.66
C LEU A 22 -24.14 -11.31 11.67
N ARG A 23 -24.66 -10.48 12.58
CA ARG A 23 -24.22 -9.08 12.74
C ARG A 23 -22.77 -8.99 13.16
N PHE A 24 -22.34 -9.82 14.10
CA PHE A 24 -20.96 -9.88 14.55
C PHE A 24 -20.03 -10.31 13.41
N MET A 25 -20.40 -11.37 12.68
CA MET A 25 -19.67 -11.80 11.49
C MET A 25 -19.58 -10.67 10.46
N TRP A 26 -20.66 -9.92 10.21
CA TRP A 26 -20.65 -8.80 9.26
C TRP A 26 -19.75 -7.64 9.71
N ILE A 27 -19.67 -7.36 11.01
CA ILE A 27 -18.77 -6.34 11.57
C ILE A 27 -17.31 -6.81 11.48
N SER A 28 -17.04 -8.08 11.77
CA SER A 28 -15.71 -8.69 11.66
C SER A 28 -15.26 -8.91 10.21
N HIS A 29 -16.20 -9.05 9.28
CA HIS A 29 -15.93 -9.18 7.84
C HIS A 29 -15.91 -7.83 7.12
N ARG A 30 -15.94 -6.70 7.86
CA ARG A 30 -15.45 -5.46 7.26
C ARG A 30 -14.02 -5.74 6.80
N PRO A 31 -13.71 -5.55 5.51
CA PRO A 31 -12.33 -5.69 5.06
C PRO A 31 -11.48 -4.83 5.99
N PRO A 32 -10.28 -5.32 6.41
CA PRO A 32 -9.39 -4.50 7.21
C PRO A 32 -9.33 -3.15 6.52
N SER A 33 -9.54 -2.06 7.27
CA SER A 33 -9.44 -0.73 6.69
C SER A 33 -8.15 -0.72 5.88
N LEU A 34 -8.22 -0.31 4.61
CA LEU A 34 -7.05 -0.19 3.73
C LEU A 34 -6.00 0.80 4.30
N TRP A 35 -6.25 1.35 5.50
CA TRP A 35 -5.41 2.18 6.33
C TRP A 35 -4.68 1.45 7.44
N THR A 36 -4.83 0.13 7.54
CA THR A 36 -3.93 -0.70 8.33
C THR A 36 -3.17 -1.59 7.36
N VAL A 37 -2.29 -0.95 6.60
CA VAL A 37 -1.16 -1.64 5.98
C VAL A 37 -0.39 -2.27 7.14
N LYS A 38 -0.69 -3.54 7.43
CA LYS A 38 0.25 -4.40 8.13
C LYS A 38 1.51 -4.36 7.27
N HIS A 39 2.51 -3.61 7.72
CA HIS A 39 3.89 -3.69 7.26
C HIS A 39 4.45 -5.09 7.56
N SER A 40 3.89 -6.11 6.91
CA SER A 40 4.29 -7.51 7.00
C SER A 40 4.42 -8.11 5.61
N ALA A 41 4.84 -7.27 4.67
CA ALA A 41 5.72 -7.66 3.60
C ALA A 41 6.85 -6.64 3.66
N VAL A 42 8.07 -7.11 3.90
CA VAL A 42 9.28 -6.31 3.72
C VAL A 42 9.29 -5.91 2.25
N ASP A 43 8.76 -4.72 1.97
CA ASP A 43 9.03 -4.03 0.72
C ASP A 43 10.48 -3.53 0.84
N PRO A 44 11.43 -4.04 0.05
CA PRO A 44 12.83 -3.62 0.14
C PRO A 44 13.02 -2.12 -0.13
N PHE A 45 11.99 -1.42 -0.63
CA PHE A 45 12.04 0.00 -0.95
C PHE A 45 11.37 0.91 0.09
N VAL A 46 10.62 0.38 1.06
CA VAL A 46 9.97 1.16 2.12
C VAL A 46 10.77 1.06 3.42
N SER A 47 12.05 1.39 3.36
CA SER A 47 12.81 1.71 4.56
C SER A 47 12.72 3.21 4.80
N PRO A 48 12.27 3.67 5.98
CA PRO A 48 12.37 5.05 6.41
C PRO A 48 13.83 5.55 6.57
N SER A 49 14.82 4.80 6.12
CA SER A 49 16.21 5.28 6.01
C SER A 49 16.60 5.55 4.56
N LEU A 50 15.83 5.04 3.59
CA LEU A 50 16.13 5.07 2.16
C LEU A 50 15.68 6.37 1.48
N TRP A 51 14.48 6.86 1.79
CA TRP A 51 14.01 8.20 1.36
C TRP A 51 14.97 9.33 1.75
N ILE A 52 15.55 9.29 2.96
CA ILE A 52 16.52 10.29 3.41
C ILE A 52 17.82 10.17 2.60
N LYS A 53 18.27 8.96 2.27
CA LYS A 53 19.52 8.73 1.52
C LYS A 53 19.41 8.96 0.01
N VAL A 54 18.21 8.85 -0.56
CA VAL A 54 17.96 9.19 -1.98
C VAL A 54 17.92 10.71 -2.17
N TYR A 55 17.45 11.47 -1.18
CA TYR A 55 17.47 12.94 -1.22
C TYR A 55 18.78 13.58 -0.72
N ASP A 56 19.59 12.84 0.05
CA ASP A 56 20.98 13.20 0.34
C ASP A 56 21.92 12.84 -0.83
N SER A 57 21.42 12.91 -2.06
CA SER A 57 22.26 13.02 -3.24
C SER A 57 22.77 14.45 -3.29
N SER A 58 23.81 14.76 -2.51
CA SER A 58 24.59 16.00 -2.57
C SER A 58 25.36 16.18 -3.89
N GLY A 59 24.88 15.56 -4.98
CA GLY A 59 25.36 15.73 -6.32
C GLY A 59 24.72 16.93 -7.00
N PRO A 60 25.37 17.56 -7.99
CA PRO A 60 24.78 18.64 -8.75
C PRO A 60 23.49 18.16 -9.41
N PHE A 61 22.39 18.89 -9.18
CA PHE A 61 21.12 18.61 -9.85
C PHE A 61 21.30 18.80 -11.36
N ILE A 62 21.17 17.71 -12.12
CA ILE A 62 21.21 17.76 -13.59
C ILE A 62 19.77 17.98 -14.08
N PRO A 63 19.43 19.17 -14.61
CA PRO A 63 18.08 19.43 -15.11
C PRO A 63 17.76 18.57 -16.34
N MET A 64 16.51 18.15 -16.45
CA MET A 64 15.98 17.42 -17.59
C MET A 64 16.10 18.27 -18.87
N PRO A 65 16.77 17.80 -19.94
CA PRO A 65 16.87 18.55 -21.19
C PRO A 65 15.51 18.74 -21.89
N ASN A 66 15.27 19.96 -22.41
CA ASN A 66 14.00 20.36 -23.05
C ASN A 66 13.62 19.57 -24.33
N HIS A 67 14.56 18.82 -24.90
CA HIS A 67 14.35 18.07 -26.14
C HIS A 67 13.96 16.60 -25.93
N LEU A 68 13.96 16.11 -24.68
CA LEU A 68 13.55 14.74 -24.36
C LEU A 68 12.03 14.67 -24.26
N LYS A 69 11.35 14.56 -25.40
CA LYS A 69 9.87 14.52 -25.48
C LYS A 69 9.34 13.09 -25.55
N THR A 70 10.14 12.16 -26.05
CA THR A 70 9.77 10.76 -26.21
C THR A 70 10.49 9.85 -25.22
N GLN A 71 9.90 8.69 -24.95
CA GLN A 71 10.48 7.70 -24.04
C GLN A 71 11.83 7.19 -24.55
N ASP A 72 11.96 6.97 -25.86
CA ASP A 72 13.20 6.48 -26.47
C ASP A 72 14.33 7.50 -26.34
N GLU A 73 14.04 8.79 -26.54
CA GLU A 73 15.00 9.89 -26.32
C GLU A 73 15.44 9.94 -24.85
N MET A 74 14.50 9.78 -23.92
CA MET A 74 14.79 9.77 -22.48
C MET A 74 15.73 8.62 -22.10
N VAL A 75 15.45 7.41 -22.58
CA VAL A 75 16.29 6.23 -22.35
C VAL A 75 17.66 6.39 -23.00
N ALA A 76 17.72 6.91 -24.23
CA ALA A 76 18.97 7.18 -24.93
C ALA A 76 19.83 8.20 -24.17
N TRP A 77 19.21 9.25 -23.62
CA TRP A 77 19.91 10.26 -22.83
C TRP A 77 20.42 9.71 -21.49
N MET A 78 19.58 8.98 -20.74
CA MET A 78 19.97 8.36 -19.47
C MET A 78 21.12 7.36 -19.61
N THR A 79 21.21 6.67 -20.75
CA THR A 79 22.22 5.63 -20.96
C THR A 79 23.52 6.17 -21.58
N LYS A 80 23.46 7.24 -22.38
CA LYS A 80 24.64 7.75 -23.11
C LYS A 80 25.22 9.04 -22.54
N GLU A 81 24.36 9.95 -22.11
CA GLU A 81 24.77 11.31 -21.74
C GLU A 81 24.90 11.47 -20.22
N LEU A 82 23.95 10.91 -19.45
CA LEU A 82 23.96 11.01 -17.98
C LEU A 82 25.22 10.41 -17.32
N PRO A 83 25.80 9.28 -17.77
CA PRO A 83 27.04 8.78 -17.21
C PRO A 83 28.24 9.71 -17.44
N LYS A 84 28.26 10.47 -18.54
CA LYS A 84 29.33 11.45 -18.83
C LYS A 84 29.29 12.64 -17.89
N LEU A 85 28.08 13.03 -17.45
CA LEU A 85 27.87 14.14 -16.52
C LEU A 85 28.12 13.76 -15.06
N THR A 86 28.02 12.46 -14.74
CA THR A 86 28.17 11.92 -13.38
C THR A 86 29.51 11.21 -13.15
N ALA A 87 30.26 10.89 -14.21
CA ALA A 87 31.62 10.39 -14.10
C ALA A 87 32.52 11.45 -13.46
N ALA A 88 33.22 11.08 -12.39
CA ALA A 88 34.24 11.92 -11.79
C ALA A 88 35.33 12.25 -12.83
N PRO A 89 35.92 13.46 -12.82
CA PRO A 89 37.06 13.77 -13.67
C PRO A 89 38.20 12.78 -13.40
N PRO A 90 38.96 12.33 -14.42
CA PRO A 90 40.18 11.59 -14.17
C PRO A 90 41.16 12.46 -13.37
N GLU A 91 41.78 11.89 -12.33
CA GLU A 91 42.88 12.51 -11.56
C GLU A 91 44.13 12.75 -12.42
#